data_AF-A0A962R294-F1
#
_entry.id   AF-A0A962R294-F1
#
_cell.length_a   1.000
_cell.length_b   1.000
_cell.length_c   1.000
_cell.angle_alpha   90.00
_cell.angle_beta   90.00
_cell.angle_gamma   90.00
#
_symmetry.space_group_name_H-M   'P 1'
#
loop_
_entity.id
_entity.type
_entity.pdbx_description
1 polymer ?
#
loop_
_entity_poly.entity_id
_entity_poly.type
_entity_poly.pdbx_seq_one_letter_code
_entity_poly.pdbx_strand_id
1 'polypeptide(L)'
;MAAIAFDPLEYTHALEQSGFTREQAELVAQVGTAMFVQNFDALVTRDYLDTRFAEFESRILSTMELRFKDVDTKMELRFKDV
;
A
#
# COMPACT_ATOMS: atom_id res chain seq x y z
N MET A 1 -3.86 7.24 7.16
CA MET A 1 -5.12 6.69 6.59
C MET A 1 -6.38 7.29 7.22
N ALA A 2 -7.12 8.16 6.52
CA ALA A 2 -8.57 8.21 6.74
C ALA A 2 -9.13 7.07 5.87
N ALA A 3 -9.09 5.85 6.40
CA ALA A 3 -9.69 4.72 5.71
C ALA A 3 -11.17 5.06 5.56
N ILE A 4 -11.63 5.24 4.32
CA ILE A 4 -13.07 5.21 4.04
C ILE A 4 -13.47 3.76 4.36
N ALA A 5 -13.88 3.53 5.59
CA ALA A 5 -14.34 2.23 6.04
C ALA A 5 -15.72 2.01 5.45
N PHE A 6 -15.94 0.83 4.87
CA PHE A 6 -17.27 0.44 4.49
C PHE A 6 -18.11 0.30 5.77
N ASP A 7 -19.15 1.13 5.93
CA ASP A 7 -20.12 1.05 7.02
C ASP A 7 -21.34 0.23 6.55
N PRO A 8 -21.47 -1.03 7.01
CA PRO A 8 -22.57 -1.89 6.57
C PRO A 8 -23.94 -1.34 7.00
N LEU A 9 -24.01 -0.61 8.13
CA LEU A 9 -25.27 -0.11 8.69
C LEU A 9 -25.81 1.05 7.85
N GLU A 10 -24.97 2.05 7.55
CA GLU A 10 -25.34 3.13 6.63
C GLU A 10 -25.71 2.58 5.25
N TYR A 11 -25.00 1.55 4.79
CA TYR A 11 -25.28 0.91 3.51
C TYR A 11 -26.64 0.19 3.50
N THR A 12 -27.01 -0.54 4.57
CA THR A 12 -28.36 -1.09 4.72
C THR A 12 -29.44 -0.01 4.66
N HIS A 13 -29.26 1.10 5.38
CA HIS A 13 -30.24 2.19 5.37
C HIS A 13 -30.41 2.81 3.98
N ALA A 14 -29.32 2.97 3.22
CA ALA A 14 -29.37 3.46 1.85
C ALA A 14 -30.13 2.50 0.91
N LEU A 15 -29.96 1.19 1.10
CA LEU A 15 -30.69 0.17 0.34
C LEU A 15 -32.19 0.15 0.69
N GLU A 16 -32.53 0.24 1.97
CA GLU A 16 -33.94 0.36 2.41
C GLU A 16 -34.60 1.61 1.83
N GLN A 17 -33.92 2.76 1.83
CA GLN A 17 -34.40 4.01 1.21
C GLN A 17 -34.59 3.88 -0.30
N SER A 18 -33.88 2.95 -0.93
CA SER A 18 -33.98 2.64 -2.36
C SER A 18 -35.07 1.60 -2.67
N GLY A 19 -35.82 1.14 -1.67
CA GLY A 19 -36.96 0.24 -1.81
C GLY A 19 -36.66 -1.25 -1.58
N PHE A 20 -35.47 -1.60 -1.08
CA PHE A 20 -35.16 -2.98 -0.68
C PHE A 20 -35.89 -3.31 0.62
N THR A 21 -36.32 -4.57 0.76
CA THR A 21 -36.75 -5.04 2.09
C THR A 21 -35.54 -5.11 3.01
N ARG A 22 -35.77 -5.04 4.32
CA ARG A 22 -34.69 -5.12 5.30
C ARG A 22 -33.83 -6.39 5.15
N GLU A 23 -34.45 -7.55 4.94
CA GLU A 23 -33.72 -8.81 4.71
C GLU A 23 -32.84 -8.74 3.45
N GLN A 24 -33.31 -8.12 2.37
CA GLN A 24 -32.52 -7.94 1.16
C GLN A 24 -31.38 -6.96 1.38
N ALA A 25 -31.63 -5.84 2.07
CA ALA A 25 -30.63 -4.85 2.40
C ALA A 25 -29.52 -5.45 3.28
N GLU A 26 -29.89 -6.22 4.31
CA GLU A 26 -28.95 -6.91 5.20
C GLU A 26 -28.12 -7.95 4.44
N LEU A 27 -28.72 -8.74 3.55
CA LEU A 27 -28.01 -9.71 2.71
C LEU A 27 -26.97 -9.02 1.81
N VAL A 28 -27.35 -7.93 1.14
CA VAL A 28 -26.46 -7.20 0.23
C VAL A 28 -25.33 -6.51 1.01
N ALA A 29 -25.60 -5.96 2.19
CA ALA A 29 -24.57 -5.39 3.06
C ALA A 29 -23.60 -6.46 3.59
N GLN A 30 -24.08 -7.65 3.93
CA GLN A 30 -23.22 -8.77 4.32
C GLN A 30 -22.30 -9.22 3.19
N VAL A 31 -22.84 -9.40 1.99
CA VAL A 31 -22.04 -9.76 0.80
C VAL A 31 -21.03 -8.66 0.47
N GLY A 32 -21.46 -7.39 0.52
CA GLY A 32 -20.60 -6.22 0.30
C GLY A 32 -19.44 -6.16 1.31
N THR A 33 -19.72 -6.43 2.57
CA THR A 33 -18.70 -6.50 3.64
C THR A 33 -17.71 -7.63 3.39
N ALA A 34 -18.19 -8.82 3.03
CA ALA A 34 -17.34 -9.96 2.74
C ALA A 34 -16.41 -9.68 1.54
N MET A 35 -16.95 -9.07 0.48
CA MET A 35 -16.16 -8.65 -0.68
C MET A 35 -15.13 -7.58 -0.31
N PHE A 36 -15.51 -6.57 0.49
CA PHE A 36 -14.58 -5.55 0.94
C PHE A 36 -13.41 -6.14 1.73
N VAL A 37 -13.69 -7.03 2.69
CA VAL A 37 -12.65 -7.69 3.51
C VAL A 37 -11.75 -8.59 2.66
N GLN A 38 -12.31 -9.41 1.78
CA GLN A 38 -11.53 -10.30 0.91
C GLN A 38 -10.60 -9.54 -0.05
N ASN A 39 -11.02 -8.36 -0.50
CA ASN A 39 -10.22 -7.54 -1.41
C ASN A 39 -9.35 -6.51 -0.67
N PHE A 40 -9.50 -6.37 0.65
CA PHE A 40 -8.78 -5.38 1.44
C PHE A 40 -7.26 -5.59 1.38
N ASP A 41 -6.82 -6.85 1.46
CA ASP A 41 -5.41 -7.21 1.35
C ASP A 41 -4.83 -6.98 -0.06
N ALA A 42 -5.69 -6.90 -1.08
CA ALA A 42 -5.29 -6.60 -2.45
C ALA A 42 -5.21 -5.08 -2.74
N LEU A 43 -5.69 -4.22 -1.84
CA LEU A 43 -5.65 -2.78 -2.04
C LEU A 43 -4.24 -2.24 -1.80
N VAL A 44 -3.68 -1.63 -2.84
CA VAL A 44 -2.46 -0.84 -2.74
C VAL A 44 -2.82 0.54 -2.18
N THR A 45 -2.44 0.80 -0.94
CA THR A 45 -2.69 2.09 -0.29
C THR A 45 -1.56 3.09 -0.56
N ARG A 46 -1.86 4.39 -0.46
CA ARG A 46 -0.83 5.44 -0.53
C ARG A 46 0.26 5.21 0.52
N ASP A 47 -0.13 4.96 1.77
CA ASP A 47 0.81 4.72 2.87
C ASP A 47 1.70 3.48 2.61
N TYR A 48 1.16 2.42 1.97
CA TYR A 48 1.95 1.27 1.51
C TYR A 48 2.97 1.68 0.44
N LEU A 49 2.55 2.43 -0.58
CA LEU A 49 3.46 2.92 -1.63
C LEU A 49 4.54 3.84 -1.07
N ASP A 50 4.19 4.78 -0.18
CA ASP A 50 5.12 5.70 0.46
C ASP A 50 6.20 4.92 1.24
N THR A 51 5.79 3.90 1.99
CA THR A 51 6.72 3.01 2.72
C THR A 51 7.64 2.26 1.76
N ARG A 52 7.07 1.63 0.71
CA ARG A 52 7.85 0.89 -0.29
C ARG A 52 8.83 1.77 -1.07
N PHE A 53 8.44 3.01 -1.38
CA PHE A 53 9.31 3.96 -2.05
C PHE A 53 10.45 4.41 -1.14
N ALA A 54 10.19 4.70 0.14
CA ALA A 54 11.24 5.03 1.10
C ALA A 54 12.24 3.87 1.30
N GLU A 55 11.76 2.63 1.42
CA GLU A 55 12.61 1.43 1.46
C GLU A 55 13.47 1.29 0.19
N PHE A 56 12.85 1.53 -0.97
CA PHE A 56 13.53 1.44 -2.26
C PHE A 56 14.61 2.51 -2.42
N GLU A 57 14.31 3.76 -2.07
CA GLU A 57 15.25 4.88 -2.10
C GLU A 57 16.45 4.62 -1.19
N SER A 58 16.21 4.19 0.06
CA SER A 58 17.27 3.82 1.00
C SER A 58 18.19 2.74 0.44
N ARG A 59 17.62 1.70 -0.18
CA ARG A 59 18.40 0.62 -0.79
C ARG A 59 19.26 1.11 -1.97
N ILE A 60 18.72 1.99 -2.81
CA ILE A 60 19.48 2.59 -3.92
C ILE A 60 20.65 3.40 -3.37
N LEU A 61 20.39 4.30 -2.42
CA LEU A 61 21.41 5.17 -1.84
C LEU A 61 22.54 4.33 -1.21
N SER A 62 22.19 3.32 -0.42
CA SER A 62 23.17 2.41 0.19
C SER A 62 24.00 1.67 -0.87
N THR A 63 23.35 1.20 -1.94
CA THR A 63 24.05 0.51 -3.04
C THR A 63 25.00 1.45 -3.79
N MET A 64 24.59 2.71 -3.99
CA MET A 64 25.41 3.73 -4.63
C MET A 64 26.64 4.07 -3.78
N GLU A 65 26.47 4.28 -2.47
CA GLU A 65 27.58 4.55 -1.56
C GLU A 65 28.64 3.45 -1.59
N LEU A 66 28.22 2.18 -1.60
CA LEU A 66 29.14 1.04 -1.71
C LEU A 66 29.92 1.06 -3.03
N ARG A 67 29.24 1.36 -4.15
CA ARG A 67 29.87 1.46 -5.46
C ARG A 67 30.85 2.64 -5.53
N PHE A 68 30.50 3.79 -4.96
CA PHE A 68 31.41 4.94 -4.92
C PHE A 68 32.66 4.64 -4.09
N LYS A 69 32.50 4.01 -2.91
CA LYS A 69 33.65 3.56 -2.09
C LYS A 69 34.57 2.59 -2.83
N ASP A 70 34.00 1.66 -3.59
CA ASP A 70 34.78 0.72 -4.43
C ASP A 70 35.55 1.46 -5.54
N VAL A 71 34.92 2.44 -6.18
CA VAL A 71 35.59 3.30 -7.19
C VAL A 71 36.72 4.11 -6.57
N ASP A 72 36.50 4.75 -5.43
CA ASP A 72 37.52 5.53 -4.72
C ASP A 72 38.72 4.65 -4.33
N THR A 73 38.46 3.46 -3.78
CA THR A 73 39.51 2.50 -3.42
C THR A 73 40.34 2.10 -4.64
N LYS A 74 39.69 1.82 -5.78
CA LYS A 74 40.37 1.47 -7.04
C LYS A 74 41.20 2.63 -7.58
N MET A 75 40.72 3.86 -7.46
CA MET A 75 41.48 5.05 -7.85
C MET A 75 42.72 5.22 -6.95
N GLU A 76 42.57 5.13 -5.64
CA GLU A 76 43.71 5.23 -4.70
C GLU A 76 44.79 4.18 -4.99
N LEU A 77 44.41 2.94 -5.30
CA LEU A 77 45.37 1.91 -5.68
C LEU A 77 46.12 2.28 -6.96
N ARG A 78 45.42 2.75 -8.00
CA ARG A 78 46.05 3.20 -9.25
C ARG A 78 47.01 4.38 -9.06
N PHE A 79 46.68 5.31 -8.16
CA PHE A 79 47.57 6.44 -7.87
C PHE A 79 48.80 6.06 -7.05
N LYS A 80 48.77 4.96 -6.29
CA LYS A 80 49.94 4.42 -5.59
C LYS A 80 50.91 3.67 -6.51
N ASP A 81 50.42 3.18 -7.64
CA ASP A 81 51.20 2.44 -8.63
C ASP A 81 51.90 3.36 -9.67
N VAL A 82 51.78 4.69 -9.55
CA VAL A 82 52.38 5.74 -10.41
C VAL A 82 53.44 6.52 -9.64
#